data_AF-A0A1S9CC78-F1
#
_entry.id   AF-A0A1S9CC78-F1
#
_cell.length_a   1.000
_cell.length_b   1.000
_cell.length_c   1.000
_cell.angle_alpha   90.00
_cell.angle_beta   90.00
_cell.angle_gamma   90.00
#
_symmetry.space_group_name_H-M   'P 1'
#
loop_
_entity.id
_entity.type
_entity.pdbx_description
1 polymer ?
#
loop_
_entity_poly.entity_id
_entity_poly.type
_entity_poly.pdbx_seq_one_letter_code
_entity_poly.pdbx_strand_id
1 'polypeptide(L)'
;MDTIIFAISKHNAFVCDYYKGEFKNFAFSSSDFYELYCHHDLSDLIDYLNYPLNCKKFKDSNVIIMYDEPIIYEYFYKNKLRFELASQVTLLHLNSVIWAYIASRNKTDVYSFEGTFFQLTNNGLEEINEDDLDECLKIIPISLIDLSKMLVDNNIDTLLLDDQAARDILRLQLNTHINTEFKDCLVLSPATIRNIKKSAQNFLEVNDILVPESLVKDQSYVQAGSALFSYIHEVTKLRGKKESSLITKKAYMDGTFSWHPDIIHTNNEVWAKKDAIVGVIS
;
A
#
# COMPACT_ATOMS: atom_id res chain seq x y z
N MET A 1 24.13 0.99 -12.64
CA MET A 1 23.56 -0.16 -11.90
C MET A 1 22.14 -0.28 -12.38
N ASP A 2 21.68 -1.49 -12.68
CA ASP A 2 20.34 -1.68 -13.25
C ASP A 2 19.30 -1.45 -12.15
N THR A 3 18.27 -0.65 -12.45
CA THR A 3 17.23 -0.28 -11.49
C THR A 3 15.87 -0.64 -12.06
N ILE A 4 15.09 -1.41 -11.31
CA ILE A 4 13.72 -1.78 -11.66
C ILE A 4 12.79 -1.05 -10.71
N ILE A 5 11.83 -0.34 -11.27
CA ILE A 5 10.86 0.47 -10.53
C ILE A 5 9.46 -0.08 -10.77
N PHE A 6 8.78 -0.36 -9.67
CA PHE A 6 7.39 -0.80 -9.62
C PHE A 6 6.54 0.36 -9.09
N ALA A 7 5.37 0.56 -9.68
CA ALA A 7 4.28 1.25 -9.01
C ALA A 7 3.05 0.35 -8.99
N ILE A 8 2.37 0.28 -7.85
CA ILE A 8 1.04 -0.30 -7.80
C ILE A 8 0.11 0.78 -7.28
N SER A 9 -0.92 1.09 -8.08
CA SER A 9 -1.95 2.04 -7.69
C SER A 9 -3.33 1.54 -8.07
N LYS A 10 -4.28 1.63 -7.13
CA LYS A 10 -5.66 1.13 -7.32
C LYS A 10 -5.67 -0.30 -7.87
N HIS A 11 -4.83 -1.17 -7.31
CA HIS A 11 -4.58 -2.55 -7.75
C HIS A 11 -3.95 -2.73 -9.14
N ASN A 12 -3.65 -1.67 -9.89
CA ASN A 12 -2.96 -1.77 -11.17
C ASN A 12 -1.44 -1.72 -10.98
N ALA A 13 -0.72 -2.64 -11.61
CA ALA A 13 0.74 -2.67 -11.58
C ALA A 13 1.38 -2.02 -12.82
N PHE A 14 2.40 -1.21 -12.59
CA PHE A 14 3.19 -0.50 -13.59
C PHE A 14 4.67 -0.77 -13.36
N VAL A 15 5.44 -0.99 -14.43
CA VAL A 15 6.85 -1.36 -14.34
C VAL A 15 7.70 -0.54 -15.29
N CYS A 16 8.79 0.01 -14.76
CA CYS A 16 9.84 0.69 -15.52
C CYS A 16 11.19 0.02 -15.24
N ASP A 17 11.93 -0.27 -16.30
CA ASP A 17 13.29 -0.81 -16.22
C ASP A 17 14.28 0.25 -16.69
N TYR A 18 15.19 0.65 -15.80
CA TYR A 18 16.31 1.52 -16.11
C TYR A 18 17.56 0.67 -16.29
N TYR A 19 17.84 0.35 -17.56
CA TYR A 19 18.90 -0.55 -17.96
C TYR A 19 19.92 0.17 -18.84
N LYS A 20 21.20 0.10 -18.47
CA LYS A 20 22.31 0.72 -19.24
C LYS A 20 22.12 2.21 -19.59
N GLY A 21 21.47 2.98 -18.72
CA GLY A 21 21.30 4.42 -18.91
C GLY A 21 20.05 4.81 -19.70
N GLU A 22 19.20 3.85 -20.09
CA GLU A 22 17.98 4.10 -20.84
C GLU A 22 16.77 3.53 -20.11
N PHE A 23 15.65 4.26 -20.14
CA PHE A 23 14.36 3.76 -19.67
C PHE A 23 13.74 2.90 -20.76
N LYS A 24 13.53 1.62 -20.44
CA LYS A 24 12.72 0.73 -21.26
C LYS A 24 11.32 0.68 -20.68
N ASN A 25 10.36 1.11 -21.49
CA ASN A 25 8.97 0.85 -21.20
C ASN A 25 8.64 -0.58 -21.56
N PHE A 26 8.18 -1.35 -20.59
CA PHE A 26 7.39 -2.53 -20.89
C PHE A 26 5.96 -2.07 -21.07
N ALA A 27 5.56 -1.91 -22.34
CA ALA A 27 4.16 -1.76 -22.66
C ALA A 27 3.49 -3.11 -22.42
N PHE A 28 2.82 -3.21 -21.29
CA PHE A 28 1.73 -4.16 -21.09
C PHE A 28 0.74 -3.95 -22.25
N SER A 29 0.37 -5.00 -22.97
CA SER A 29 -0.60 -4.85 -24.06
C SER A 29 -1.95 -4.44 -23.46
N SER A 30 -2.84 -3.81 -24.22
CA SER A 30 -4.10 -3.23 -23.69
C SER A 30 -5.10 -4.25 -23.10
N SER A 31 -4.75 -5.54 -23.06
CA SER A 31 -5.41 -6.61 -22.31
C SER A 31 -4.77 -6.93 -20.95
N ASP A 32 -3.68 -6.25 -20.58
CA ASP A 32 -2.80 -6.61 -19.48
C ASP A 32 -2.84 -5.55 -18.36
N PHE A 33 -4.04 -5.17 -17.91
CA PHE A 33 -4.18 -4.67 -16.54
C PHE A 33 -3.90 -5.86 -15.63
N TYR A 34 -2.71 -5.89 -15.02
CA TYR A 34 -2.44 -6.89 -14.00
C TYR A 34 -3.06 -6.40 -12.70
N GLU A 35 -4.34 -6.73 -12.52
CA GLU A 35 -5.10 -6.38 -11.32
C GLU A 35 -4.66 -7.25 -10.15
N LEU A 36 -4.14 -6.60 -9.11
CA LEU A 36 -3.63 -7.24 -7.90
C LEU A 36 -4.70 -7.28 -6.82
N TYR A 37 -5.55 -8.30 -6.87
CA TYR A 37 -6.58 -8.50 -5.84
C TYR A 37 -6.07 -9.31 -4.66
N CYS A 38 -5.01 -10.10 -4.85
CA CYS A 38 -4.41 -10.90 -3.78
C CYS A 38 -2.88 -11.06 -3.94
N HIS A 39 -2.24 -11.57 -2.88
CA HIS A 39 -0.81 -11.83 -2.87
C HIS A 39 -0.33 -12.89 -3.89
N HIS A 40 -1.22 -13.76 -4.40
CA HIS A 40 -0.89 -14.71 -5.47
C HIS A 40 -0.72 -14.00 -6.80
N ASP A 41 -1.58 -13.03 -7.11
CA ASP A 41 -1.44 -12.19 -8.30
C ASP A 41 -0.07 -11.48 -8.26
N LEU A 42 0.34 -10.95 -7.10
CA LEU A 42 1.66 -10.31 -6.99
C LEU A 42 2.82 -11.31 -7.18
N SER A 43 2.68 -12.52 -6.66
CA SER A 43 3.65 -13.61 -6.85
C SER A 43 3.83 -13.89 -8.34
N ASP A 44 2.72 -14.03 -9.05
CA ASP A 44 2.67 -14.32 -10.49
C ASP A 44 3.21 -13.15 -11.32
N LEU A 45 2.94 -11.90 -10.93
CA LEU A 45 3.55 -10.71 -11.52
C LEU A 45 5.08 -10.75 -11.36
N ILE A 46 5.59 -11.05 -10.17
CA ILE A 46 7.05 -11.13 -9.92
C ILE A 46 7.68 -12.27 -10.74
N ASP A 47 7.03 -13.43 -10.84
CA ASP A 47 7.48 -14.54 -11.70
C ASP A 47 7.47 -14.16 -13.17
N TYR A 48 6.38 -13.50 -13.61
CA TYR A 48 6.27 -12.96 -14.96
C TYR A 48 7.29 -11.88 -15.22
N LEU A 49 7.79 -11.10 -14.27
CA LEU A 49 8.87 -10.16 -14.54
C LEU A 49 10.23 -10.87 -14.64
N ASN A 50 10.40 -12.00 -13.97
CA ASN A 50 11.63 -12.77 -14.05
C ASN A 50 11.81 -13.53 -15.37
N TYR A 51 10.72 -13.94 -16.03
CA TYR A 51 10.78 -14.86 -17.18
C TYR A 51 11.04 -14.20 -18.56
N PRO A 52 10.39 -13.09 -18.96
CA PRO A 52 10.63 -12.35 -20.20
C PRO A 52 11.73 -11.29 -20.05
N LEU A 53 12.01 -10.77 -18.84
CA LEU A 53 13.04 -9.75 -18.65
C LEU A 53 14.44 -10.30 -18.39
N ASN A 54 14.56 -11.61 -18.12
CA ASN A 54 15.83 -12.25 -17.78
C ASN A 54 16.53 -11.56 -16.59
N CYS A 55 15.76 -10.94 -15.68
CA CYS A 55 16.25 -10.15 -14.53
C CYS A 55 16.98 -11.00 -13.47
N LYS A 56 17.26 -12.28 -13.73
CA LYS A 56 18.01 -13.19 -12.84
C LYS A 56 17.54 -13.13 -11.37
N LYS A 57 16.22 -13.10 -11.11
CA LYS A 57 15.67 -12.95 -9.75
C LYS A 57 16.10 -11.64 -9.06
N PHE A 58 16.14 -10.57 -9.84
CA PHE A 58 16.62 -9.24 -9.45
C PHE A 58 18.07 -9.20 -8.98
N LYS A 59 18.86 -10.23 -9.31
CA LYS A 59 20.23 -10.36 -8.83
C LYS A 59 21.07 -9.15 -9.25
N ASP A 60 21.73 -8.55 -8.26
CA ASP A 60 22.61 -7.39 -8.41
C ASP A 60 21.88 -6.10 -8.89
N SER A 61 20.54 -6.08 -8.89
CA SER A 61 19.70 -4.93 -9.28
C SER A 61 19.24 -4.11 -8.07
N ASN A 62 18.95 -2.84 -8.29
CA ASN A 62 18.20 -2.01 -7.35
C ASN A 62 16.70 -2.13 -7.65
N VAL A 63 15.88 -2.38 -6.64
CA VAL A 63 14.43 -2.49 -6.77
C VAL A 63 13.77 -1.37 -5.98
N ILE A 64 13.01 -0.51 -6.66
CA ILE A 64 12.19 0.53 -6.03
C ILE A 64 10.73 0.16 -6.23
N ILE A 65 9.95 0.18 -5.16
CA ILE A 65 8.54 -0.21 -5.19
C ILE A 65 7.73 0.93 -4.60
N MET A 66 6.82 1.48 -5.41
CA MET A 66 5.87 2.51 -5.03
C MET A 66 4.49 1.88 -4.86
N TYR A 67 3.78 2.22 -3.79
CA TYR A 67 2.42 1.73 -3.55
C TYR A 67 1.56 2.77 -2.84
N ASP A 68 0.26 2.75 -3.06
CA ASP A 68 -0.71 3.67 -2.44
C ASP A 68 -1.51 3.05 -1.28
N GLU A 69 -1.68 1.72 -1.27
CA GLU A 69 -2.52 1.04 -0.28
C GLU A 69 -1.72 0.11 0.67
N PRO A 70 -2.03 0.07 1.98
CA PRO A 70 -1.39 -0.83 2.94
C PRO A 70 -1.51 -2.33 2.58
N ILE A 71 -2.61 -2.73 1.93
CA ILE A 71 -2.81 -4.11 1.49
C ILE A 71 -1.75 -4.57 0.49
N ILE A 72 -1.26 -3.66 -0.34
CA ILE A 72 -0.19 -3.94 -1.30
C ILE A 72 1.13 -4.20 -0.57
N TYR A 73 1.43 -3.46 0.50
CA TYR A 73 2.57 -3.78 1.37
C TYR A 73 2.45 -5.19 1.94
N GLU A 74 1.28 -5.61 2.45
CA GLU A 74 1.09 -6.97 2.98
C GLU A 74 1.36 -8.03 1.90
N TYR A 75 1.00 -7.77 0.64
CA TYR A 75 1.28 -8.67 -0.48
C TYR A 75 2.77 -8.77 -0.78
N PHE A 76 3.49 -7.65 -0.80
CA PHE A 76 4.95 -7.64 -0.96
C PHE A 76 5.65 -8.33 0.21
N TYR A 77 5.17 -8.10 1.43
CA TYR A 77 5.72 -8.72 2.63
C TYR A 77 5.65 -10.26 2.53
N LYS A 78 4.52 -10.82 2.09
CA LYS A 78 4.35 -12.27 1.85
C LYS A 78 5.26 -12.80 0.74
N ASN A 79 5.66 -11.94 -0.19
CA ASN A 79 6.53 -12.27 -1.32
C ASN A 79 8.00 -11.85 -1.11
N LYS A 80 8.38 -11.36 0.09
CA LYS A 80 9.68 -10.71 0.30
C LYS A 80 10.86 -11.57 -0.15
N LEU A 81 10.85 -12.89 0.11
CA LEU A 81 11.96 -13.77 -0.28
C LEU A 81 12.30 -13.73 -1.78
N ARG A 82 11.36 -13.32 -2.65
CA ARG A 82 11.61 -13.16 -4.10
C ARG A 82 12.59 -12.03 -4.43
N PHE A 83 12.87 -11.11 -3.50
CA PHE A 83 13.80 -10.00 -3.66
C PHE A 83 15.14 -10.24 -2.91
N GLU A 84 15.40 -11.44 -2.40
CA GLU A 84 16.58 -11.72 -1.56
C GLU A 84 17.93 -11.51 -2.28
N LEU A 85 17.94 -11.63 -3.60
CA LEU A 85 19.14 -11.46 -4.43
C LEU A 85 19.32 -10.02 -4.94
N ALA A 86 18.35 -9.14 -4.70
CA ALA A 86 18.48 -7.73 -5.04
C ALA A 86 19.58 -7.07 -4.22
N SER A 87 20.33 -6.16 -4.83
CA SER A 87 21.35 -5.37 -4.13
C SER A 87 20.71 -4.45 -3.10
N GLN A 88 19.59 -3.83 -3.49
CA GLN A 88 18.81 -2.90 -2.69
C GLN A 88 17.33 -3.07 -3.00
N VAL A 89 16.50 -2.96 -1.97
CA VAL A 89 15.05 -2.85 -2.11
C VAL A 89 14.62 -1.58 -1.38
N THR A 90 13.78 -0.76 -1.99
CA THR A 90 13.23 0.44 -1.36
C THR A 90 11.73 0.47 -1.57
N LEU A 91 10.96 0.55 -0.49
CA LEU A 91 9.51 0.68 -0.48
C LEU A 91 9.14 2.14 -0.19
N LEU A 92 8.37 2.74 -1.07
CA LEU A 92 7.94 4.14 -1.00
C LEU A 92 6.43 4.25 -1.12
N HIS A 93 5.83 5.20 -0.40
CA HIS A 93 4.45 5.58 -0.66
C HIS A 93 4.38 6.35 -1.99
N LEU A 94 3.47 5.95 -2.86
CA LEU A 94 3.29 6.59 -4.17
C LEU A 94 2.94 8.08 -4.02
N ASN A 95 2.11 8.42 -3.03
CA ASN A 95 1.77 9.82 -2.71
C ASN A 95 3.01 10.65 -2.37
N SER A 96 3.98 10.11 -1.63
CA SER A 96 5.23 10.82 -1.33
C SER A 96 6.07 11.09 -2.59
N VAL A 97 6.06 10.15 -3.54
CA VAL A 97 6.75 10.31 -4.83
C VAL A 97 6.04 11.34 -5.72
N ILE A 98 4.70 11.29 -5.79
CA ILE A 98 3.90 12.28 -6.52
C ILE A 98 4.08 13.67 -5.92
N TRP A 99 4.07 13.79 -4.59
CA TRP A 99 4.37 15.04 -3.89
C TRP A 99 5.73 15.57 -4.32
N ALA A 100 6.79 14.76 -4.20
CA ALA A 100 8.14 15.18 -4.56
C ALA A 100 8.23 15.67 -6.01
N TYR A 101 7.55 14.97 -6.92
CA TYR A 101 7.44 15.38 -8.31
C TYR A 101 6.80 16.76 -8.47
N ILE A 102 5.64 16.99 -7.85
CA ILE A 102 4.91 18.26 -7.92
C ILE A 102 5.68 19.40 -7.24
N ALA A 103 6.33 19.13 -6.10
CA ALA A 103 7.09 20.12 -5.34
C ALA A 103 8.29 20.68 -6.11
N SER A 104 8.88 19.86 -7.00
CA SER A 104 9.94 20.27 -7.93
C SER A 104 9.44 21.04 -9.17
N ARG A 105 8.12 21.20 -9.28
CA ARG A 105 7.41 21.79 -10.43
C ARG A 105 6.50 22.94 -9.95
N ASN A 106 5.49 23.27 -10.75
CA ASN A 106 4.51 24.27 -10.39
C ASN A 106 3.50 23.69 -9.39
N LYS A 107 3.51 24.20 -8.16
CA LYS A 107 2.68 23.70 -7.05
C LYS A 107 1.19 24.03 -7.20
N THR A 108 0.84 25.03 -8.00
CA THR A 108 -0.55 25.49 -8.17
C THR A 108 -1.35 24.67 -9.16
N ASP A 109 -0.67 23.93 -10.04
CA ASP A 109 -1.32 23.15 -11.09
C ASP A 109 -1.90 21.86 -10.52
N VAL A 110 -2.92 21.33 -11.19
CA VAL A 110 -3.48 20.01 -10.90
C VAL A 110 -2.75 18.99 -11.76
N TYR A 111 -2.33 17.90 -11.13
CA TYR A 111 -1.65 16.80 -11.80
C TYR A 111 -2.52 15.56 -11.79
N SER A 112 -2.44 14.73 -12.83
CA SER A 112 -3.16 13.45 -12.87
C SER A 112 -2.21 12.27 -12.99
N PHE A 113 -2.50 11.20 -12.25
CA PHE A 113 -1.83 9.92 -12.36
C PHE A 113 -2.88 8.81 -12.27
N GLU A 114 -2.98 7.99 -13.32
CA GLU A 114 -3.91 6.84 -13.39
C GLU A 114 -5.37 7.19 -13.01
N GLY A 115 -5.85 8.33 -13.53
CA GLY A 115 -7.22 8.81 -13.30
C GLY A 115 -7.46 9.42 -11.92
N THR A 116 -6.41 9.59 -11.11
CA THR A 116 -6.46 10.29 -9.82
C THR A 116 -5.87 11.69 -9.98
N PHE A 117 -6.49 12.70 -9.37
CA PHE A 117 -6.06 14.09 -9.48
C PHE A 117 -5.43 14.55 -8.18
N PHE A 118 -4.31 15.27 -8.28
CA PHE A 118 -3.52 15.70 -7.15
C PHE A 118 -3.16 17.17 -7.26
N GLN A 119 -3.17 17.88 -6.13
CA GLN A 119 -2.65 19.23 -6.03
C GLN A 119 -1.88 19.39 -4.72
N LEU A 120 -0.84 20.21 -4.75
CA LEU A 120 -0.10 20.55 -3.55
C LEU A 120 -0.72 21.79 -2.91
N THR A 121 -1.18 21.64 -1.66
CA THR A 121 -1.71 22.73 -0.83
C THR A 121 -0.73 23.08 0.29
N ASN A 122 -1.09 24.05 1.12
CA ASN A 122 -0.32 24.38 2.33
C ASN A 122 -0.33 23.24 3.37
N ASN A 123 -1.28 22.31 3.28
CA ASN A 123 -1.41 21.17 4.18
C ASN A 123 -0.77 19.90 3.60
N GLY A 124 -0.40 19.92 2.32
CA GLY A 124 0.33 18.86 1.66
C GLY A 124 -0.28 18.43 0.33
N LEU A 125 0.03 17.19 -0.07
CA LEU A 125 -0.58 16.59 -1.25
C LEU A 125 -2.04 16.23 -0.95
N GLU A 126 -2.97 16.83 -1.69
CA GLU A 126 -4.39 16.53 -1.61
C GLU A 126 -4.84 15.83 -2.89
N GLU A 127 -5.67 14.79 -2.72
CA GLU A 127 -6.42 14.18 -3.81
C GLU A 127 -7.68 15.01 -4.07
N ILE A 128 -7.92 15.37 -5.33
CA ILE A 128 -9.07 16.15 -5.77
C ILE A 128 -10.08 15.22 -6.44
N ASN A 129 -11.36 15.32 -6.05
CA ASN A 129 -12.41 14.61 -6.76
C ASN A 129 -12.59 15.19 -8.16
N GLU A 130 -12.87 14.34 -9.14
CA GLU A 130 -13.13 14.78 -10.52
C GLU A 130 -14.26 15.82 -10.59
N ASP A 131 -15.31 15.65 -9.78
CA ASP A 131 -16.46 16.56 -9.70
C ASP A 131 -16.11 17.97 -9.17
N ASP A 132 -15.00 18.10 -8.45
CA ASP A 132 -14.52 19.36 -7.86
C ASP A 132 -13.55 20.11 -8.79
N LEU A 133 -13.21 19.54 -9.95
CA LEU A 133 -12.33 20.17 -10.93
C LEU A 133 -13.09 21.24 -11.70
N ASP A 134 -12.64 22.49 -11.59
CA ASP A 134 -13.07 23.56 -12.48
C ASP A 134 -12.63 23.24 -13.92
N GLU A 135 -13.55 23.31 -14.88
CA GLU A 135 -13.33 23.03 -16.30
C GLU A 135 -12.20 23.89 -16.91
N CYS A 136 -11.85 25.01 -16.26
CA CYS A 136 -10.78 25.91 -16.69
C CYS A 136 -9.39 25.51 -16.18
N LEU A 137 -9.26 24.51 -15.30
CA LEU A 137 -7.98 24.10 -14.73
C LEU A 137 -7.15 23.30 -15.74
N LYS A 138 -5.88 23.69 -15.85
CA LYS A 138 -4.90 22.92 -16.63
C LYS A 138 -4.51 21.67 -15.84
N ILE A 139 -4.90 20.51 -16.34
CA ILE A 139 -4.51 19.21 -15.80
C ILE A 139 -3.22 18.75 -16.49
N ILE A 140 -2.20 18.42 -15.69
CA ILE A 140 -0.90 17.94 -16.17
C ILE A 140 -0.79 16.44 -15.90
N PRO A 141 -0.77 15.58 -16.93
CA PRO A 141 -0.59 14.16 -16.73
C PRO A 141 0.85 13.86 -16.27
N ILE A 142 0.98 12.99 -15.28
CA ILE A 142 2.22 12.39 -14.81
C ILE A 142 2.23 10.93 -15.27
N SER A 143 3.33 10.49 -15.87
CA SER A 143 3.54 9.07 -16.16
C SER A 143 4.46 8.41 -15.13
N LEU A 144 4.41 7.07 -15.03
CA LEU A 144 5.38 6.31 -14.21
C LEU A 144 6.83 6.64 -14.59
N ILE A 145 7.10 6.89 -15.86
CA ILE A 145 8.44 7.21 -16.36
C ILE A 145 8.93 8.54 -15.80
N ASP A 146 8.04 9.53 -15.68
CA ASP A 146 8.39 10.85 -15.15
C ASP A 146 8.78 10.76 -13.68
N LEU A 147 8.01 9.99 -12.90
CA LEU A 147 8.33 9.67 -11.50
C LEU A 147 9.65 8.88 -11.41
N SER A 148 9.81 7.85 -12.25
CA SER A 148 10.99 6.98 -12.28
C SER A 148 12.27 7.75 -12.59
N LYS A 149 12.24 8.67 -13.56
CA LYS A 149 13.37 9.57 -13.89
C LYS A 149 13.79 10.40 -12.69
N MET A 150 12.82 11.03 -12.02
CA MET A 150 13.08 11.83 -10.83
C MET A 150 13.78 11.02 -9.72
N LEU A 151 13.33 9.78 -9.49
CA LEU A 151 13.90 8.90 -8.46
C LEU A 151 15.33 8.44 -8.81
N VAL A 152 15.60 8.11 -10.07
CA VAL A 152 16.93 7.66 -10.52
C VAL A 152 17.94 8.80 -10.58
N ASP A 153 17.52 9.99 -11.02
CA ASP A 153 18.40 11.16 -11.13
C ASP A 153 18.80 11.72 -9.76
N ASN A 154 18.12 11.30 -8.68
CA ASN A 154 18.42 11.58 -7.27
C ASN A 154 18.60 13.08 -6.91
N ASN A 155 18.00 13.97 -7.70
CA ASN A 155 18.02 15.42 -7.50
C ASN A 155 16.71 15.91 -6.86
N ILE A 156 16.29 15.27 -5.77
CA ILE A 156 15.06 15.64 -5.06
C ILE A 156 15.43 16.51 -3.85
N ASP A 157 14.96 17.75 -3.85
CA ASP A 157 15.12 18.65 -2.71
C ASP A 157 14.11 18.28 -1.61
N THR A 158 14.59 17.54 -0.61
CA THR A 158 13.76 17.07 0.51
C THR A 158 13.30 18.20 1.42
N LEU A 159 13.88 19.41 1.33
CA LEU A 159 13.43 20.57 2.12
C LEU A 159 12.07 21.10 1.68
N LEU A 160 11.60 20.71 0.48
CA LEU A 160 10.31 21.11 -0.06
C LEU A 160 9.18 20.12 0.28
N LEU A 161 9.49 19.06 1.03
CA LEU A 161 8.59 17.96 1.35
C LEU A 161 8.14 18.03 2.82
N ASP A 162 7.01 17.42 3.14
CA ASP A 162 6.65 17.17 4.52
C ASP A 162 7.51 16.08 5.15
N ASP A 163 7.39 15.88 6.46
CA ASP A 163 8.20 14.92 7.20
C ASP A 163 8.03 13.48 6.69
N GLN A 164 6.84 13.11 6.21
CA GLN A 164 6.60 11.75 5.71
C GLN A 164 7.25 11.55 4.34
N ALA A 165 6.97 12.43 3.38
CA ALA A 165 7.54 12.33 2.05
C ALA A 165 9.05 12.53 2.06
N ALA A 166 9.58 13.44 2.88
CA ALA A 166 11.02 13.58 3.06
C ALA A 166 11.67 12.28 3.56
N ARG A 167 11.08 11.64 4.59
CA ARG A 167 11.58 10.36 5.11
C ARG A 167 11.56 9.26 4.06
N ASP A 168 10.48 9.15 3.31
CA ASP A 168 10.37 8.13 2.26
C ASP A 168 11.42 8.37 1.16
N ILE A 169 11.56 9.61 0.66
CA ILE A 169 12.56 9.93 -0.37
C ILE A 169 13.99 9.73 0.13
N LEU A 170 14.31 10.10 1.38
CA LEU A 170 15.64 9.88 1.95
C LEU A 170 16.03 8.39 2.02
N ARG A 171 15.05 7.47 2.09
CA ARG A 171 15.34 6.02 2.08
C ARG A 171 15.97 5.55 0.78
N LEU A 172 15.77 6.23 -0.35
CA LEU A 172 16.47 5.91 -1.61
C LEU A 172 17.99 6.04 -1.47
N GLN A 173 18.44 6.95 -0.62
CA GLN A 173 19.86 7.22 -0.38
C GLN A 173 20.46 6.29 0.68
N LEU A 174 19.62 5.62 1.46
CA LEU A 174 20.03 4.59 2.39
C LEU A 174 20.15 3.28 1.59
N ASN A 175 21.26 2.56 1.72
CA ASN A 175 21.40 1.24 1.09
C ASN A 175 20.51 0.22 1.82
N THR A 176 19.21 0.29 1.57
CA THR A 176 18.17 -0.45 2.27
C THR A 176 18.15 -1.89 1.82
N HIS A 177 18.45 -2.79 2.76
CA HIS A 177 18.32 -4.22 2.56
C HIS A 177 16.88 -4.68 2.81
N ILE A 178 16.54 -5.81 2.20
CA ILE A 178 15.21 -6.41 2.30
C ILE A 178 14.71 -6.60 3.75
N ASN A 179 15.60 -6.99 4.65
CA ASN A 179 15.25 -7.21 6.06
C ASN A 179 14.93 -5.90 6.79
N THR A 180 15.45 -4.77 6.32
CA THR A 180 15.14 -3.44 6.85
C THR A 180 13.79 -2.96 6.35
N GLU A 181 13.50 -3.16 5.07
CA GLU A 181 12.25 -2.73 4.44
C GLU A 181 11.03 -3.55 4.89
N PHE A 182 11.23 -4.86 5.09
CA PHE A 182 10.20 -5.80 5.55
C PHE A 182 10.43 -6.24 7.00
N LYS A 183 10.95 -5.33 7.83
CA LYS A 183 11.15 -5.56 9.27
C LYS A 183 9.82 -5.74 10.01
N ASP A 184 8.79 -5.04 9.56
CA ASP A 184 7.49 -4.96 10.20
C ASP A 184 6.45 -5.74 9.38
N CYS A 185 5.65 -6.58 10.03
CA CYS A 185 4.47 -7.19 9.42
C CYS A 185 3.24 -6.36 9.77
N LEU A 186 2.65 -5.68 8.79
CA LEU A 186 1.39 -4.97 9.00
C LEU A 186 0.26 -5.96 9.27
N VAL A 187 -0.58 -5.64 10.25
CA VAL A 187 -1.80 -6.38 10.55
C VAL A 187 -2.97 -5.51 10.08
N LEU A 188 -3.61 -5.95 9.00
CA LEU A 188 -4.74 -5.23 8.40
C LEU A 188 -6.08 -5.80 8.87
N SER A 189 -7.08 -4.92 9.00
CA SER A 189 -8.45 -5.31 9.26
C SER A 189 -9.05 -6.03 8.05
N PRO A 190 -9.57 -7.26 8.20
CA PRO A 190 -10.12 -8.02 7.07
C PRO A 190 -11.48 -7.48 6.58
N ALA A 191 -12.14 -6.64 7.39
CA ALA A 191 -13.46 -6.08 7.12
C ALA A 191 -13.61 -4.72 7.82
N THR A 192 -14.72 -4.02 7.55
CA THR A 192 -15.10 -2.86 8.35
C THR A 192 -15.77 -3.35 9.63
N ILE A 193 -15.03 -3.37 10.73
CA ILE A 193 -15.44 -3.88 12.02
C ILE A 193 -15.96 -2.75 12.89
N ARG A 194 -17.09 -2.96 13.55
CA ARG A 194 -17.78 -1.99 14.41
C ARG A 194 -17.64 -2.35 15.88
N ASN A 195 -17.64 -1.33 16.74
CA ASN A 195 -17.77 -1.49 18.19
C ASN A 195 -19.22 -1.81 18.58
N ILE A 196 -20.18 -1.31 17.81
CA ILE A 196 -21.61 -1.40 18.10
C ILE A 196 -22.34 -2.04 16.91
N LYS A 197 -23.26 -2.94 17.22
CA LYS A 197 -24.14 -3.56 16.24
C LYS A 197 -25.07 -2.52 15.61
N LYS A 198 -25.06 -2.41 14.28
CA LYS A 198 -26.06 -1.63 13.56
C LYS A 198 -27.36 -2.44 13.42
N SER A 199 -28.51 -1.78 13.46
CA SER A 199 -29.78 -2.41 13.12
C SER A 199 -29.79 -2.75 11.65
N ALA A 200 -29.99 -4.04 11.32
CA ALA A 200 -30.09 -4.49 9.95
C ALA A 200 -31.40 -3.98 9.34
N GLN A 201 -31.30 -3.15 8.31
CA GLN A 201 -32.42 -2.58 7.58
C GLN A 201 -32.64 -3.30 6.24
N ASN A 202 -31.59 -3.92 5.69
CA ASN A 202 -31.59 -4.45 4.33
C ASN A 202 -31.27 -5.95 4.25
N PHE A 203 -31.71 -6.59 3.16
CA PHE A 203 -31.30 -7.94 2.79
C PHE A 203 -29.81 -7.98 2.41
N LEU A 204 -29.11 -9.04 2.82
CA LEU A 204 -27.65 -9.22 2.71
C LEU A 204 -26.81 -8.16 3.43
N GLU A 205 -27.39 -7.50 4.43
CA GLU A 205 -26.62 -6.60 5.27
C GLU A 205 -25.64 -7.39 6.15
N VAL A 206 -24.36 -7.00 6.06
CA VAL A 206 -23.25 -7.57 6.82
C VAL A 206 -22.93 -6.63 7.99
N ASN A 207 -22.86 -7.20 9.19
CA ASN A 207 -22.41 -6.53 10.39
C ASN A 207 -21.25 -7.30 11.01
N ASP A 208 -20.05 -6.77 10.87
CA ASP A 208 -18.86 -7.26 11.55
C ASP A 208 -18.68 -6.50 12.86
N ILE A 209 -18.73 -7.21 13.98
CA ILE A 209 -18.77 -6.62 15.33
C ILE A 209 -17.58 -7.12 16.14
N LEU A 210 -16.75 -6.22 16.65
CA LEU A 210 -15.60 -6.56 17.47
C LEU A 210 -16.03 -7.35 18.71
N VAL A 211 -15.21 -8.32 19.11
CA VAL A 211 -15.28 -8.97 20.43
C VAL A 211 -14.18 -8.36 21.32
N PRO A 212 -14.47 -7.34 22.15
CA PRO A 212 -13.44 -6.54 22.83
C PRO A 212 -12.52 -7.37 23.73
N GLU A 213 -13.06 -8.38 24.41
CA GLU A 213 -12.31 -9.30 25.28
C GLU A 213 -11.35 -10.22 24.51
N SER A 214 -11.44 -10.28 23.19
CA SER A 214 -10.53 -11.07 22.35
C SER A 214 -9.28 -10.31 21.91
N LEU A 215 -9.21 -9.00 22.19
CA LEU A 215 -8.06 -8.17 21.85
C LEU A 215 -6.83 -8.65 22.63
N VAL A 216 -5.78 -9.01 21.90
CA VAL A 216 -4.49 -9.29 22.52
C VAL A 216 -3.94 -8.04 23.19
N LYS A 217 -3.24 -8.23 24.31
CA LYS A 217 -2.61 -7.13 25.04
C LYS A 217 -1.58 -6.42 24.16
N ASP A 218 -1.59 -5.09 24.18
CA ASP A 218 -0.58 -4.31 23.48
C ASP A 218 0.84 -4.64 23.97
N GLN A 219 1.82 -4.56 23.07
CA GLN A 219 3.24 -4.89 23.33
C GLN A 219 3.46 -6.34 23.80
N SER A 220 2.58 -7.26 23.43
CA SER A 220 2.74 -8.68 23.78
C SER A 220 3.50 -9.43 22.69
N TYR A 221 4.31 -10.39 23.11
CA TYR A 221 4.91 -11.35 22.18
C TYR A 221 3.85 -12.36 21.72
N VAL A 222 3.73 -12.53 20.41
CA VAL A 222 2.78 -13.45 19.77
C VAL A 222 3.55 -14.43 18.89
N GLN A 223 3.05 -15.66 18.80
CA GLN A 223 3.54 -16.67 17.87
C GLN A 223 2.66 -16.70 16.62
N ALA A 224 3.24 -17.06 15.48
CA ALA A 224 2.52 -17.31 14.24
C ALA A 224 1.34 -18.25 14.49
N GLY A 225 0.16 -17.86 14.00
CA GLY A 225 -1.10 -18.58 14.22
C GLY A 225 -1.84 -18.21 15.51
N SER A 226 -1.23 -17.46 16.45
CA SER A 226 -1.91 -16.97 17.65
C SER A 226 -3.01 -15.97 17.31
N ALA A 227 -4.09 -15.96 18.08
CA ALA A 227 -5.17 -14.99 17.91
C ALA A 227 -4.70 -13.58 18.30
N LEU A 228 -4.96 -12.60 17.44
CA LEU A 228 -4.72 -11.17 17.72
C LEU A 228 -5.99 -10.47 18.17
N PHE A 229 -7.10 -10.75 17.47
CA PHE A 229 -8.44 -10.31 17.81
C PHE A 229 -9.46 -11.16 17.07
N SER A 230 -10.72 -11.08 17.51
CA SER A 230 -11.85 -11.73 16.88
C SER A 230 -13.02 -10.76 16.71
N TYR A 231 -13.87 -11.05 15.73
CA TYR A 231 -15.10 -10.33 15.48
C TYR A 231 -16.20 -11.30 15.07
N ILE A 232 -17.45 -10.94 15.36
CA ILE A 232 -18.62 -11.67 14.91
C ILE A 232 -18.98 -11.14 13.54
N HIS A 233 -18.95 -12.02 12.54
CA HIS A 233 -19.48 -11.77 11.22
C HIS A 233 -20.95 -12.17 11.18
N GLU A 234 -21.86 -11.20 11.13
CA GLU A 234 -23.31 -11.45 11.03
C GLU A 234 -23.85 -11.04 9.66
N VAL A 235 -24.48 -11.97 8.95
CA VAL A 235 -25.16 -11.71 7.67
C VAL A 235 -26.66 -11.84 7.84
N THR A 236 -27.40 -10.81 7.40
CA THR A 236 -28.86 -10.83 7.38
C THR A 236 -29.38 -11.41 6.07
N LYS A 237 -29.93 -12.63 6.11
CA LYS A 237 -30.51 -13.33 4.95
C LYS A 237 -31.99 -12.99 4.75
N LEU A 238 -32.61 -13.62 3.74
CA LEU A 238 -34.02 -13.45 3.41
C LEU A 238 -34.89 -13.71 4.64
N ARG A 239 -35.97 -12.92 4.77
CA ARG A 239 -36.93 -12.98 5.89
C ARG A 239 -36.29 -12.68 7.26
N GLY A 240 -35.19 -11.94 7.29
CA GLY A 240 -34.53 -11.51 8.53
C GLY A 240 -33.79 -12.61 9.28
N LYS A 241 -33.63 -13.80 8.68
CA LYS A 241 -32.81 -14.87 9.28
C LYS A 241 -31.36 -14.42 9.34
N LYS A 242 -30.74 -14.53 10.51
CA LYS A 242 -29.34 -14.15 10.71
C LYS A 242 -28.46 -15.39 10.73
N GLU A 243 -27.31 -15.31 10.07
CA GLU A 243 -26.23 -16.26 10.21
C GLU A 243 -25.05 -15.52 10.81
N SER A 244 -24.48 -16.06 11.90
CA SER A 244 -23.33 -15.47 12.56
C SER A 244 -22.20 -16.49 12.67
N SER A 245 -20.98 -16.01 12.46
CA SER A 245 -19.75 -16.79 12.69
C SER A 245 -18.73 -15.94 13.43
N LEU A 246 -17.91 -16.57 14.26
CA LEU A 246 -16.76 -15.93 14.89
C LEU A 246 -15.57 -16.04 13.94
N ILE A 247 -14.99 -14.91 13.56
CA ILE A 247 -13.78 -14.85 12.76
C ILE A 247 -12.65 -14.33 13.63
N THR A 248 -11.49 -15.01 13.58
CA THR A 248 -10.30 -14.65 14.35
C THR A 248 -9.17 -14.26 13.40
N LYS A 249 -8.65 -13.03 13.53
CA LYS A 249 -7.41 -12.62 12.88
C LYS A 249 -6.25 -13.23 13.66
N LYS A 250 -5.37 -13.94 12.96
CA LYS A 250 -4.21 -14.60 13.54
C LYS A 250 -2.92 -13.87 13.16
N ALA A 251 -1.91 -13.96 14.03
CA ALA A 251 -0.56 -13.50 13.76
C ALA A 251 0.02 -14.27 12.57
N TYR A 252 0.63 -13.56 11.63
CA TYR A 252 1.27 -14.17 10.47
C TYR A 252 2.68 -14.68 10.78
N MET A 253 3.36 -14.01 11.72
CA MET A 253 4.72 -14.32 12.16
C MET A 253 4.83 -14.22 13.69
N ASP A 254 5.93 -14.75 14.20
CA ASP A 254 6.36 -14.53 15.58
C ASP A 254 6.89 -13.09 15.74
N GLY A 255 6.61 -12.43 16.86
CA GLY A 255 7.15 -11.10 17.15
C GLY A 255 6.41 -10.35 18.25
N THR A 256 6.76 -9.10 18.46
CA THR A 256 6.05 -8.21 19.39
C THR A 256 4.93 -7.49 18.64
N PHE A 257 3.69 -7.72 19.06
CA PHE A 257 2.54 -7.06 18.47
C PHE A 257 2.27 -5.72 19.16
N SER A 258 2.13 -4.68 18.35
CA SER A 258 1.75 -3.33 18.75
C SER A 258 0.49 -2.90 18.01
N TRP A 259 -0.51 -2.40 18.74
CA TRP A 259 -1.70 -1.80 18.13
C TRP A 259 -1.36 -0.46 17.46
N HIS A 260 -2.07 -0.13 16.38
CA HIS A 260 -1.99 1.19 15.80
C HIS A 260 -2.59 2.23 16.77
N PRO A 261 -1.94 3.38 17.03
CA PRO A 261 -2.38 4.35 18.03
C PRO A 261 -3.85 4.79 17.86
N ASP A 262 -4.27 4.95 16.62
CA ASP A 262 -5.62 5.43 16.29
C ASP A 262 -6.73 4.37 16.47
N ILE A 263 -6.40 3.11 16.73
CA ILE A 263 -7.39 2.01 16.83
C ILE A 263 -7.87 1.81 18.26
N ILE A 264 -6.99 2.00 19.26
CA ILE A 264 -7.26 1.64 20.66
C ILE A 264 -8.22 2.64 21.33
N HIS A 265 -8.26 3.88 20.85
CA HIS A 265 -8.96 4.98 21.50
C HIS A 265 -10.24 5.45 20.78
N THR A 266 -10.72 4.69 19.80
CA THR A 266 -11.92 5.09 19.05
C THR A 266 -13.19 4.77 19.83
N ASN A 267 -13.80 5.82 20.41
CA ASN A 267 -15.20 5.80 20.83
C ASN A 267 -16.17 5.85 19.62
N ASN A 268 -15.67 5.59 18.42
CA ASN A 268 -16.44 5.65 17.20
C ASN A 268 -17.26 4.36 17.03
N GLU A 269 -18.33 4.47 16.27
CA GLU A 269 -19.15 3.32 15.88
C GLU A 269 -18.32 2.26 15.14
N VAL A 270 -17.40 2.71 14.28
CA VAL A 270 -16.46 1.88 13.54
C VAL A 270 -15.15 1.78 14.31
N TRP A 271 -14.75 0.55 14.63
CA TRP A 271 -13.48 0.24 15.26
C TRP A 271 -12.33 0.30 14.25
N ALA A 272 -12.50 -0.40 13.11
CA ALA A 272 -11.53 -0.41 12.02
C ALA A 272 -12.26 -0.51 10.67
N LYS A 273 -11.82 0.24 9.67
CA LYS A 273 -12.28 0.06 8.28
C LYS A 273 -11.58 -1.15 7.65
N LYS A 274 -12.19 -1.75 6.63
CA LYS A 274 -11.54 -2.78 5.82
C LYS A 274 -10.19 -2.26 5.29
N ASP A 275 -9.17 -3.12 5.35
CA ASP A 275 -7.80 -2.89 4.89
C ASP A 275 -7.03 -1.80 5.65
N ALA A 276 -7.63 -1.21 6.69
CA ALA A 276 -6.93 -0.31 7.60
C ALA A 276 -5.89 -1.07 8.44
N ILE A 277 -4.75 -0.42 8.70
CA ILE A 277 -3.72 -0.94 9.60
C ILE A 277 -4.27 -0.92 11.02
N VAL A 278 -4.44 -2.10 11.61
CA VAL A 278 -4.88 -2.22 13.02
C VAL A 278 -3.70 -2.39 13.97
N GLY A 279 -2.57 -2.88 13.48
CA GLY A 279 -1.36 -3.02 14.27
C GLY A 279 -0.18 -3.50 13.44
N VAL A 280 0.92 -3.76 14.12
CA VAL A 280 2.19 -4.19 13.53
C VAL A 280 2.79 -5.29 14.39
N ILE A 281 3.40 -6.28 13.77
CA ILE A 281 4.26 -7.28 14.43
C ILE A 281 5.70 -6.99 14.00
N SER A 282 6.58 -6.74 14.97
CA SER A 282 8.02 -6.46 14.78
C SER A 282 8.90 -7.50 15.47
#